data_AF-A0A527ZGD5-F1
#
_entry.id   AF-A0A527ZGD5-F1
#
_cell.length_a   1.000
_cell.length_b   1.000
_cell.length_c   1.000
_cell.angle_alpha   90.00
_cell.angle_beta   90.00
_cell.angle_gamma   90.00
#
_symmetry.space_group_name_H-M   'P 1'
#
loop_
_entity.id
_entity.type
_entity.pdbx_description
1 polymer ?
#
loop_
_entity_poly.entity_id
_entity_poly.type
_entity_poly.pdbx_seq_one_letter_code
_entity_poly.pdbx_strand_id
1 'polypeptide(L)'
;ASPVRNVFTQSIGQELTSDQIRSAFDRAFGPGAGKRVRVSCVNDPSSGRRLIGELTLGLTGPIGPNASLSELLLASVPTNNAGCPKGIVDPIAFQ
;
A
#
# COMPACT_ATOMS: atom_id res chain seq x y z
N ALA A 1 9.52 2.34 13.63
CA ALA A 1 9.28 2.34 12.16
C ALA A 1 7.87 1.83 11.90
N SER A 2 7.14 2.37 10.90
CA SER A 2 5.78 1.92 10.58
C SER A 2 5.80 0.46 10.08
N PRO A 3 4.85 -0.39 10.49
CA PRO A 3 4.69 -1.75 9.93
C PRO A 3 4.63 -1.76 8.39
N VAL A 4 4.06 -0.73 7.77
CA VAL A 4 4.01 -0.58 6.31
C VAL A 4 5.41 -0.37 5.76
N ARG A 5 6.20 0.54 6.33
CA ARG A 5 7.60 0.73 5.90
C ARG A 5 8.38 -0.57 6.01
N ASN A 6 8.22 -1.30 7.12
CA ASN A 6 8.98 -2.52 7.37
C ASN A 6 8.75 -3.59 6.29
N VAL A 7 7.50 -3.83 5.89
CA VAL A 7 7.21 -4.85 4.87
C VAL A 7 7.82 -4.51 3.52
N PHE A 8 7.80 -3.23 3.12
CA PHE A 8 8.45 -2.80 1.87
C PHE A 8 9.96 -2.94 1.96
N THR A 9 10.60 -2.49 3.05
CA THR A 9 12.05 -2.60 3.22
C THR A 9 12.56 -4.04 3.25
N GLN A 10 11.77 -4.96 3.81
CA GLN A 10 12.11 -6.38 3.87
C GLN A 10 11.88 -7.10 2.54
N SER A 11 11.09 -6.51 1.63
CA SER A 11 10.70 -7.13 0.36
C SER A 11 11.41 -6.51 -0.85
N ILE A 12 12.41 -5.65 -0.65
CA ILE A 12 13.17 -5.04 -1.75
C ILE A 12 13.77 -6.14 -2.65
N GLY A 13 13.52 -6.05 -3.95
CA GLY A 13 13.93 -7.04 -4.96
C GLY A 13 13.07 -8.31 -4.98
N GLN A 14 12.05 -8.42 -4.14
CA GLN A 14 11.20 -9.59 -3.97
C GLN A 14 9.74 -9.28 -4.32
N GLU A 15 8.94 -10.33 -4.56
CA GLU A 15 7.50 -10.18 -4.71
C GLU A 15 6.85 -9.80 -3.37
N LEU A 16 5.95 -8.82 -3.42
CA LEU A 16 5.09 -8.42 -2.31
C LEU A 16 3.63 -8.47 -2.77
N THR A 17 2.78 -9.10 -1.97
CA THR A 17 1.34 -9.24 -2.28
C THR A 17 0.53 -8.07 -1.74
N SER A 18 -0.61 -7.78 -2.38
CA SER A 18 -1.57 -6.79 -1.87
C SER A 18 -2.05 -7.13 -0.46
N ASP A 19 -2.20 -8.41 -0.14
CA ASP A 19 -2.69 -8.84 1.17
C ASP A 19 -1.66 -8.60 2.27
N GLN A 20 -0.37 -8.80 2.00
CA GLN A 20 0.70 -8.45 2.94
C GLN A 20 0.75 -6.94 3.19
N ILE A 21 0.61 -6.13 2.14
CA ILE A 21 0.55 -4.66 2.22
C ILE A 21 -0.66 -4.24 3.06
N ARG A 22 -1.86 -4.72 2.72
CA ARG A 22 -3.12 -4.40 3.41
C ARG A 22 -3.11 -4.84 4.87
N SER A 23 -2.55 -6.01 5.16
CA SER A 23 -2.35 -6.47 6.54
C SER A 23 -1.38 -5.59 7.32
N ALA A 24 -0.36 -5.02 6.67
CA ALA A 24 0.54 -4.06 7.31
C ALA A 24 -0.17 -2.75 7.66
N PHE A 25 -1.11 -2.30 6.82
CA PHE A 25 -1.98 -1.17 7.15
C PHE A 25 -2.91 -1.47 8.32
N ASP A 26 -3.53 -2.66 8.37
CA ASP A 26 -4.36 -3.06 9.50
C ASP A 26 -3.58 -3.03 10.83
N ARG A 27 -2.33 -3.50 10.83
CA ARG A 27 -1.45 -3.46 12.00
C ARG A 27 -1.02 -2.04 12.39
N ALA A 28 -0.86 -1.15 11.41
CA ALA A 28 -0.35 0.20 11.63
C ALA A 28 -1.44 1.20 12.04
N PHE A 29 -2.65 1.06 11.48
CA PHE A 29 -3.71 2.07 11.55
C PHE A 29 -5.03 1.53 12.10
N GLY A 30 -5.07 0.25 12.47
CA GLY A 30 -6.22 -0.39 13.10
C GLY A 30 -6.95 -1.38 12.17
N PRO A 31 -7.66 -2.38 12.74
CA PRO A 31 -8.35 -3.40 11.95
C PRO A 31 -9.29 -2.82 10.91
N GLY A 32 -9.12 -3.22 9.65
CA GLY A 32 -9.95 -2.78 8.53
C GLY A 32 -9.39 -1.58 7.75
N ALA A 33 -8.31 -0.94 8.22
CA ALA A 33 -7.62 0.11 7.47
C ALA A 33 -7.11 -0.40 6.11
N GLY A 34 -6.59 -1.62 6.06
CA GLY A 34 -6.14 -2.29 4.84
C GLY A 34 -7.26 -2.42 3.79
N LYS A 35 -8.53 -2.48 4.21
CA LYS A 35 -9.67 -2.52 3.28
C LYS A 35 -9.86 -1.22 2.49
N ARG A 36 -9.15 -0.15 2.84
CA ARG A 36 -9.20 1.18 2.18
C ARG A 36 -7.95 1.47 1.35
N VAL A 37 -7.08 0.47 1.19
CA VAL A 37 -5.84 0.58 0.44
C VAL A 37 -5.98 -0.14 -0.89
N ARG A 38 -5.79 0.56 -2.00
CA ARG A 38 -5.63 -0.06 -3.32
C ARG A 38 -4.16 -0.11 -3.69
N VAL A 39 -3.75 -1.21 -4.31
CA VAL A 39 -2.39 -1.42 -4.80
C VAL A 39 -2.44 -1.38 -6.32
N SER A 40 -1.59 -0.56 -6.93
CA SER A 40 -1.44 -0.52 -8.39
C SER A 40 -0.04 -1.00 -8.76
N CYS A 41 0.04 -1.74 -9.86
CA CYS A 41 1.31 -2.18 -10.41
C CYS A 41 1.58 -1.53 -11.76
N VAL A 42 2.86 -1.38 -12.07
CA VAL A 42 3.35 -0.98 -13.39
C VAL A 42 4.20 -2.10 -13.97
N ASN A 43 4.23 -2.22 -15.30
CA ASN A 43 5.18 -3.12 -15.95
C ASN A 43 6.43 -2.32 -16.29
N ASP A 44 7.58 -2.79 -15.82
CA ASP A 44 8.89 -2.26 -16.18
C ASP A 44 9.16 -2.58 -17.65
N PRO A 45 9.29 -1.58 -18.54
CA PRO A 45 9.51 -1.82 -19.96
C PRO A 45 10.88 -2.43 -20.26
N SER A 46 11.87 -2.28 -19.37
CA SER A 46 13.24 -2.79 -19.56
C SER A 46 13.37 -4.28 -19.26
N SER A 47 12.59 -4.78 -18.28
CA SER A 47 12.70 -6.16 -17.80
C SER A 47 11.41 -6.98 -17.96
N GLY A 48 10.29 -6.35 -18.30
CA GLY A 48 8.96 -6.97 -18.34
C GLY A 48 8.40 -7.32 -16.95
N ARG A 49 9.12 -7.01 -15.86
CA ARG A 49 8.70 -7.31 -14.49
C ARG A 49 7.52 -6.43 -14.08
N ARG A 50 6.58 -7.01 -13.34
CA ARG A 50 5.50 -6.26 -12.69
C ARG A 50 6.01 -5.70 -11.36
N LEU A 51 6.02 -4.38 -11.22
CA LEU A 51 6.46 -3.68 -10.01
C LEU A 51 5.25 -3.14 -9.23
N ILE A 52 5.35 -3.09 -7.90
CA ILE A 52 4.43 -2.29 -7.08
C ILE A 52 4.71 -0.81 -7.37
N GLY A 53 3.75 -0.12 -7.98
CA GLY A 53 3.95 1.26 -8.47
C GLY A 53 3.28 2.33 -7.61
N GLU A 54 2.10 2.06 -7.07
CA GLU A 54 1.35 3.05 -6.28
C GLU A 54 0.49 2.38 -5.21
N LEU A 55 0.31 3.10 -4.09
CA LEU A 55 -0.72 2.84 -3.10
C LEU A 55 -1.73 4.00 -3.10
N THR A 56 -3.00 3.70 -3.33
CA THR A 56 -4.09 4.68 -3.19
C THR A 56 -4.83 4.45 -1.88
N LEU A 57 -4.97 5.50 -1.07
CA LEU A 57 -5.66 5.45 0.23
C LEU A 57 -7.03 6.13 0.16
N GLY A 58 -8.08 5.41 0.54
CA GLY A 58 -9.40 5.99 0.75
C GLY A 58 -9.44 6.76 2.07
N LEU A 59 -9.69 8.06 2.02
CA LEU A 59 -9.75 8.95 3.19
C LEU A 59 -11.10 9.67 3.22
N THR A 60 -11.65 9.89 4.41
CA THR A 60 -12.91 10.63 4.57
C THR A 60 -12.87 11.48 5.83
N GLY A 61 -13.21 12.76 5.67
CA GLY A 61 -13.15 13.76 6.74
C GLY A 61 -12.24 14.94 6.39
N PRO A 62 -12.17 15.95 7.26
CA PRO A 62 -11.31 17.12 7.07
C PRO A 62 -9.83 16.73 7.16
N ILE A 63 -9.05 17.11 6.14
CA ILE A 63 -7.61 16.89 6.10
C ILE A 63 -6.93 18.20 6.52
N GLY A 64 -6.10 18.13 7.57
CA GLY A 64 -5.38 19.27 8.12
C GLY A 64 -4.16 18.82 8.94
N PRO A 65 -3.40 19.77 9.53
CA PRO A 65 -2.11 19.48 10.17
C PRO A 65 -2.16 18.45 11.30
N ASN A 66 -3.29 18.36 11.99
CA ASN A 66 -3.50 17.47 13.13
C ASN A 66 -4.41 16.27 12.80
N ALA A 67 -4.75 16.06 11.53
CA ALA A 67 -5.64 14.98 11.15
C ALA A 67 -4.97 13.61 11.36
N SER A 68 -5.68 12.69 12.01
CA SER A 68 -5.21 11.32 12.19
C SER A 68 -5.45 10.51 10.92
N LEU A 69 -4.38 9.99 10.32
CA LEU A 69 -4.50 9.11 9.15
C LEU A 69 -5.34 7.87 9.44
N SER A 70 -5.24 7.31 10.66
CA SER A 70 -6.04 6.15 11.09
C SER A 70 -7.53 6.47 11.09
N GLU A 71 -7.92 7.63 11.64
CA GLU A 71 -9.32 8.05 11.69
C GLU A 71 -9.88 8.29 10.29
N LEU A 72 -9.12 8.98 9.43
CA LEU A 72 -9.51 9.25 8.05
C LEU A 72 -9.69 7.97 7.21
N LEU A 73 -8.80 6.98 7.39
CA LEU A 73 -8.89 5.68 6.73
C LEU A 73 -10.13 4.90 7.20
N LEU A 74 -10.35 4.81 8.51
CA LEU A 74 -11.45 4.03 9.08
C LEU A 74 -12.82 4.67 8.82
N ALA A 75 -12.87 6.01 8.68
CA ALA A 75 -14.06 6.73 8.26
C ALA A 75 -14.43 6.48 6.78
N SER A 76 -13.48 6.04 5.94
CA SER A 76 -13.72 5.81 4.52
C SER A 76 -14.38 4.45 4.24
N VAL A 77 -15.15 4.39 3.15
CA VAL A 77 -15.81 3.17 2.67
C VAL A 77 -14.75 2.17 2.17
N PRO A 78 -14.86 0.87 2.49
CA PRO A 78 -13.98 -0.14 1.94
C PRO A 78 -13.95 -0.12 0.41
N THR A 79 -12.81 -0.43 -0.19
CA THR A 79 -12.74 -0.71 -1.62
C THR A 79 -13.08 -2.18 -1.90
N ASN A 80 -13.90 -2.41 -2.93
CA ASN A 80 -14.25 -3.75 -3.41
C ASN A 80 -13.16 -4.36 -4.32
N ASN A 81 -12.14 -3.57 -4.69
CA ASN A 81 -11.05 -4.04 -5.54
C ASN A 81 -9.71 -3.65 -4.92
N ALA A 82 -8.96 -4.63 -4.42
CA ALA A 82 -7.63 -4.42 -3.87
C ALA A 82 -6.61 -3.93 -4.92
N GLY A 83 -6.92 -4.10 -6.21
CA GLY A 83 -6.07 -3.75 -7.34
C GLY A 83 -5.13 -4.90 -7.70
N CYS A 84 -3.87 -4.56 -7.95
CA CYS A 84 -2.84 -5.52 -8.30
C CYS A 84 -2.61 -6.55 -7.19
N PRO A 85 -2.70 -7.86 -7.47
CA PRO A 85 -2.59 -8.89 -6.43
C PRO A 85 -1.16 -9.06 -5.90
N LYS A 86 -0.13 -8.82 -6.73
CA LYS A 86 1.28 -8.88 -6.37
C LYS A 86 2.18 -8.18 -7.39
N GLY A 87 3.33 -7.70 -6.93
CA GLY A 87 4.39 -7.11 -7.76
C GLY A 87 5.71 -7.07 -7.00
N ILE A 88 6.80 -6.80 -7.70
CA ILE A 88 8.14 -6.68 -7.11
C ILE A 88 8.29 -5.30 -6.48
N VAL A 89 8.93 -5.22 -5.31
CA VAL A 89 9.39 -3.94 -4.76
C VAL A 89 10.73 -3.61 -5.41
N ASP A 90 10.78 -2.51 -6.14
CA ASP A 90 11.95 -2.15 -6.93
C ASP A 90 13.17 -1.85 -6.04
N PRO A 91 14.33 -2.51 -6.25
CA PRO A 91 15.59 -2.08 -5.65
C PRO A 91 15.99 -0.72 -6.18
N ILE A 92 16.50 0.16 -5.30
CA ILE A 92 16.99 1.49 -5.68
C ILE A 92 18.10 1.35 -6.73
N ALA A 93 17.75 1.54 -8.01
CA ALA A 93 18.66 1.71 -9.15
C ALA A 93 17.93 1.97 -10.49
N PHE A 94 16.59 1.94 -10.56
CA PHE A 94 15.87 2.05 -11.84
C PHE A 94 14.89 3.24 -11.85
N GLN A 95 15.17 4.23 -12.70
CA GLN A 95 14.24 5.24 -13.22
C GLN A 95 14.48 5.38 -14.72
#